data_AF-A0A3S8W2B7-F1
#
_entry.id   AF-A0A3S8W2B7-F1
#
_cell.length_a   1.000
_cell.length_b   1.000
_cell.length_c   1.000
_cell.angle_alpha   90.00
_cell.angle_beta   90.00
_cell.angle_gamma   90.00
#
_symmetry.space_group_name_H-M   'P 1'
#
loop_
_entity.id
_entity.type
_entity.pdbx_description
1 polymer ?
#
loop_
_entity_poly.entity_id
_entity_poly.type
_entity_poly.pdbx_seq_one_letter_code
_entity_poly.pdbx_strand_id
1 'polypeptide(L)'
;MRYAQGGGLTGAERGARERVRLDAVARFEAGDRNKGIAASLRVSERSVERWRRQWREGGAAGVASKGSPGRPRLSGAQVARLERELERGPLAHGWADQRWTLARVKKLIGRLFRISYTVEGTWRLLKRHGWSWQQPARRAIERDDDAVELWKKEVWPRVRAPRRPATAGSSSKTRPASR
;
A
#
# COMPACT_ATOMS: atom_id res chain seq x y z
N MET A 1 -14.43 -18.72 3.26
CA MET A 1 -13.55 -17.56 3.58
C MET A 1 -14.26 -16.66 4.60
N ARG A 2 -13.76 -16.57 5.86
CA ARG A 2 -14.16 -15.47 6.76
C ARG A 2 -13.72 -14.18 6.05
N TYR A 3 -14.60 -13.18 5.93
CA TYR A 3 -14.19 -11.86 5.43
C TYR A 3 -12.87 -11.49 6.09
N ALA A 4 -11.81 -11.32 5.29
CA ALA A 4 -10.57 -10.82 5.84
C ALA A 4 -10.91 -9.51 6.57
N GLN A 5 -10.67 -9.50 7.88
CA GLN A 5 -10.92 -8.42 8.83
C GLN A 5 -10.09 -7.16 8.53
N GLY A 6 -9.70 -6.92 7.27
CA GLY A 6 -8.73 -5.91 6.90
C GLY A 6 -8.77 -5.48 5.44
N GLY A 7 -9.94 -5.45 4.81
CA GLY A 7 -10.10 -4.86 3.47
C GLY A 7 -11.22 -3.81 3.42
N GLY A 8 -11.19 -2.95 2.40
CA GLY A 8 -12.11 -1.84 2.21
C GLY A 8 -11.63 -0.54 2.88
N LEU A 9 -10.37 -0.51 3.32
CA LEU A 9 -9.75 0.69 3.85
C LEU A 9 -9.41 1.64 2.70
N THR A 10 -8.88 1.12 1.60
CA THR A 10 -8.62 1.89 0.38
C THR A 10 -9.84 1.96 -0.53
N GLY A 11 -9.87 2.95 -1.43
CA GLY A 11 -10.92 3.04 -2.46
C GLY A 11 -10.92 1.82 -3.38
N ALA A 12 -9.75 1.38 -3.82
CA ALA A 12 -9.58 0.22 -4.70
C ALA A 12 -10.12 -1.08 -4.08
N GLU A 13 -9.82 -1.34 -2.81
CA GLU A 13 -10.35 -2.52 -2.10
C GLU A 13 -11.86 -2.47 -1.94
N ARG A 14 -12.44 -1.28 -1.70
CA ARG A 14 -13.91 -1.12 -1.64
C ARG A 14 -14.53 -1.40 -3.00
N GLY A 15 -13.99 -0.83 -4.06
CA GLY A 15 -14.45 -1.07 -5.43
C GLY A 15 -14.33 -2.53 -5.83
N ALA A 16 -13.26 -3.22 -5.46
CA ALA A 16 -13.11 -4.65 -5.70
C ALA A 16 -14.21 -5.48 -5.02
N ARG A 17 -14.56 -5.14 -3.77
CA ARG A 17 -15.66 -5.79 -3.04
C ARG A 17 -17.02 -5.44 -3.61
N GLU A 18 -17.18 -4.23 -4.11
CA GLU A 18 -18.40 -3.79 -4.80
C GLU A 18 -18.61 -4.56 -6.10
N ARG A 19 -17.56 -4.78 -6.90
CA ARG A 19 -17.65 -5.62 -8.11
C ARG A 19 -18.15 -7.03 -7.77
N VAL A 20 -17.59 -7.69 -6.76
CA VAL A 20 -18.07 -9.02 -6.31
C VAL A 20 -19.55 -9.00 -5.92
N ARG A 21 -20.02 -7.91 -5.33
CA ARG A 21 -21.43 -7.74 -4.98
C ARG A 21 -22.32 -7.55 -6.20
N LEU A 22 -21.88 -6.77 -7.18
CA LEU A 22 -22.60 -6.55 -8.43
C LEU A 22 -22.63 -7.82 -9.30
N ASP A 23 -21.56 -8.62 -9.29
CA ASP A 23 -21.54 -9.94 -9.95
C ASP A 23 -22.60 -10.89 -9.33
N ALA A 24 -22.83 -10.78 -8.01
CA ALA A 24 -23.90 -11.53 -7.35
C ALA A 24 -25.29 -11.05 -7.79
N VAL A 25 -25.47 -9.74 -8.02
CA VAL A 25 -26.73 -9.16 -8.52
C VAL A 25 -27.07 -9.70 -9.91
N ALA A 26 -26.11 -9.72 -10.83
CA ALA A 26 -26.33 -10.29 -12.16
C ALA A 26 -26.79 -11.76 -12.10
N ARG A 27 -26.27 -12.53 -11.14
CA ARG A 27 -26.69 -13.92 -10.91
C ARG A 27 -28.04 -14.04 -10.22
N PHE A 28 -28.43 -13.06 -9.41
CA PHE A 28 -29.78 -13.01 -8.85
C PHE A 28 -30.82 -12.80 -9.94
N GLU A 29 -30.53 -11.92 -10.91
CA GLU A 29 -31.36 -11.67 -12.09
C GLU A 29 -31.49 -12.91 -12.98
N ALA A 30 -30.40 -13.67 -13.13
CA ALA A 30 -30.41 -14.96 -13.83
C ALA A 30 -31.12 -16.11 -13.07
N GLY A 31 -31.56 -15.89 -11.82
CA GLY A 31 -32.27 -16.91 -11.03
C GLY A 31 -31.39 -17.96 -10.36
N ASP A 32 -30.06 -17.77 -10.33
CA ASP A 32 -29.12 -18.72 -9.73
C ASP A 32 -29.40 -18.94 -8.24
N ARG A 33 -29.09 -20.14 -7.72
CA ARG A 33 -29.22 -20.44 -6.28
C ARG A 33 -28.07 -19.86 -5.47
N ASN A 34 -28.36 -19.39 -4.25
CA ASN A 34 -27.37 -18.76 -3.36
C ASN A 34 -26.10 -19.60 -3.13
N LYS A 35 -26.25 -20.91 -2.95
CA LYS A 35 -25.14 -21.84 -2.76
C LYS A 35 -24.17 -21.85 -3.96
N GLY A 36 -24.69 -21.85 -5.19
CA GLY A 36 -23.88 -21.82 -6.41
C GLY A 36 -23.16 -20.48 -6.57
N ILE A 37 -23.86 -19.38 -6.30
CA ILE A 37 -23.29 -18.02 -6.31
C ILE A 37 -22.16 -17.91 -5.27
N ALA A 38 -22.39 -18.39 -4.04
CA ALA A 38 -21.42 -18.35 -2.96
C ALA A 38 -20.15 -19.13 -3.30
N ALA A 39 -20.29 -20.34 -3.86
CA ALA A 39 -19.17 -21.16 -4.30
C ALA A 39 -18.36 -20.47 -5.41
N SER A 40 -19.04 -19.91 -6.42
CA SER A 40 -18.37 -19.28 -7.56
C SER A 40 -17.66 -17.98 -7.20
N LEU A 41 -18.30 -17.14 -6.37
CA LEU A 41 -17.71 -15.88 -5.89
C LEU A 41 -16.78 -16.06 -4.67
N ARG A 42 -16.63 -17.31 -4.18
CA ARG A 42 -15.82 -17.68 -3.01
C ARG A 42 -16.18 -16.91 -1.73
N VAL A 43 -17.46 -16.58 -1.56
CA VAL A 43 -18.03 -15.90 -0.37
C VAL A 43 -18.89 -16.86 0.45
N SER A 44 -19.29 -16.46 1.67
CA SER A 44 -20.21 -17.28 2.46
C SER A 44 -21.64 -17.18 1.93
N GLU A 45 -22.41 -18.26 2.02
CA GLU A 45 -23.83 -18.29 1.66
C GLU A 45 -24.62 -17.21 2.41
N ARG A 46 -24.36 -17.01 3.71
CA ARG A 46 -24.96 -15.94 4.52
C ARG A 46 -24.72 -14.52 3.97
N SER A 47 -23.60 -14.29 3.28
CA SER A 47 -23.34 -13.01 2.62
C SER A 47 -24.24 -12.82 1.41
N VAL A 48 -24.37 -13.88 0.60
CA VAL A 48 -25.20 -13.90 -0.60
C VAL A 48 -26.67 -13.75 -0.22
N GLU A 49 -27.14 -14.42 0.84
CA GLU A 49 -28.50 -14.25 1.38
C GLU A 49 -28.77 -12.80 1.78
N ARG A 50 -27.83 -12.19 2.51
CA ARG A 50 -27.93 -10.78 2.91
C ARG A 50 -27.98 -9.85 1.69
N TRP A 51 -27.17 -10.11 0.66
CA TRP A 51 -27.18 -9.32 -0.57
C TRP A 51 -28.47 -9.53 -1.36
N ARG A 52 -28.98 -10.75 -1.46
CA ARG A 52 -30.25 -11.04 -2.12
C ARG A 52 -31.42 -10.34 -1.45
N ARG A 53 -31.45 -10.28 -0.11
CA ARG A 53 -32.46 -9.52 0.62
C ARG A 53 -32.40 -8.03 0.27
N GLN A 54 -31.21 -7.44 0.34
CA GLN A 54 -31.00 -6.03 -0.05
C GLN A 54 -31.38 -5.76 -1.52
N TRP A 55 -31.09 -6.71 -2.41
CA TRP A 55 -31.46 -6.61 -3.82
C TRP A 55 -32.98 -6.68 -4.03
N ARG A 56 -33.69 -7.56 -3.31
CA ARG A 56 -35.16 -7.62 -3.37
C ARG A 56 -35.81 -6.33 -2.86
N GLU A 57 -35.22 -5.69 -1.86
CA GLU A 57 -35.74 -4.46 -1.25
C GLU A 57 -35.41 -3.19 -2.07
N GLY A 58 -34.24 -3.14 -2.72
CA GLY A 58 -33.73 -1.90 -3.32
C GLY A 58 -33.00 -2.07 -4.65
N GLY A 59 -33.17 -3.19 -5.32
CA GLY A 59 -32.51 -3.52 -6.59
C GLY A 59 -30.98 -3.54 -6.47
N ALA A 60 -30.29 -3.33 -7.59
CA ALA A 60 -28.82 -3.27 -7.62
C ALA A 60 -28.24 -2.19 -6.68
N ALA A 61 -28.93 -1.04 -6.57
CA ALA A 61 -28.53 0.05 -5.69
C ALA A 61 -28.55 -0.34 -4.20
N GLY A 62 -29.46 -1.22 -3.78
CA GLY A 62 -29.53 -1.74 -2.42
C GLY A 62 -28.29 -2.56 -2.01
N VAL A 63 -27.56 -3.11 -2.99
CA VAL A 63 -26.38 -3.95 -2.79
C VAL A 63 -25.05 -3.18 -2.99
N ALA A 64 -25.11 -2.02 -3.65
CA ALA A 64 -23.96 -1.16 -3.93
C ALA A 64 -23.25 -0.68 -2.65
N SER A 65 -21.99 -0.27 -2.79
CA SER A 65 -21.22 0.25 -1.66
C SER A 65 -21.77 1.61 -1.21
N LYS A 66 -22.07 1.73 0.09
CA LYS A 66 -22.40 3.03 0.72
C LYS A 66 -21.18 3.94 0.92
N GLY A 67 -20.02 3.61 0.34
CA GLY A 67 -18.77 4.33 0.53
C GLY A 67 -18.07 4.04 1.87
N SER A 68 -17.13 4.90 2.23
CA SER A 68 -16.42 4.79 3.52
C SER A 68 -17.36 5.16 4.67
N PRO A 69 -17.34 4.42 5.79
CA PRO A 69 -18.03 4.88 6.99
C PRO A 69 -17.38 6.18 7.47
N GLY A 70 -18.17 7.24 7.54
CA GLY A 70 -17.81 8.54 8.12
C GLY A 70 -17.06 9.51 7.21
N ARG A 71 -17.12 10.80 7.58
CA ARG A 71 -16.41 11.89 6.92
C ARG A 71 -14.91 11.80 7.26
N PRO A 72 -14.00 11.87 6.26
CA PRO A 72 -12.57 11.93 6.54
C PRO A 72 -12.24 13.21 7.32
N ARG A 73 -11.37 13.12 8.33
CA ARG A 73 -11.00 14.28 9.15
C ARG A 73 -10.03 15.22 8.43
N LEU A 74 -9.23 14.68 7.51
CA LEU A 74 -8.40 15.46 6.60
C LEU A 74 -9.07 15.52 5.23
N SER A 75 -9.05 16.69 4.60
CA SER A 75 -9.41 16.85 3.19
C SER A 75 -8.37 16.22 2.27
N GLY A 76 -8.72 15.96 1.02
CA GLY A 76 -7.77 15.44 0.02
C GLY A 76 -6.53 16.35 -0.14
N ALA A 77 -6.72 17.67 -0.12
CA ALA A 77 -5.63 18.64 -0.18
C ALA A 77 -4.72 18.59 1.06
N GLN A 78 -5.29 18.39 2.25
CA GLN A 78 -4.51 18.23 3.47
C GLN A 78 -3.71 16.93 3.47
N VAL A 79 -4.28 15.85 2.94
CA VAL A 79 -3.55 14.58 2.78
C VAL A 79 -2.38 14.74 1.79
N ALA A 80 -2.60 15.33 0.62
CA ALA A 80 -1.53 15.58 -0.34
C ALA A 80 -0.42 16.47 0.24
N ARG A 81 -0.78 17.45 1.09
CA ARG A 81 0.21 18.24 1.82
C ARG A 81 0.97 17.40 2.86
N LEU A 82 0.27 16.54 3.61
CA LEU A 82 0.90 15.64 4.57
C LEU A 82 1.92 14.72 3.88
N GLU A 83 1.59 14.16 2.72
CA GLU A 83 2.49 13.30 1.93
C GLU A 83 3.79 14.01 1.57
N ARG A 84 3.71 15.24 1.03
CA ARG A 84 4.90 16.06 0.73
C ARG A 84 5.74 16.35 1.97
N GLU A 85 5.10 16.65 3.10
CA GLU A 85 5.83 16.92 4.35
C GLU A 85 6.48 15.66 4.93
N LEU A 86 5.89 14.49 4.72
CA LEU A 86 6.48 13.22 5.11
C LEU A 86 7.67 12.86 4.20
N GLU A 87 7.64 13.21 2.91
CA GLU A 87 8.76 13.02 1.96
C GLU A 87 9.99 13.87 2.33
N ARG A 88 9.79 15.06 2.88
CA ARG A 88 10.89 15.90 3.41
C ARG A 88 11.63 15.24 4.59
N GLY A 89 11.03 14.21 5.18
CA GLY A 89 11.64 13.42 6.25
C GLY A 89 11.53 14.06 7.63
N PRO A 90 11.72 13.28 8.71
CA PRO A 90 11.54 13.79 10.07
C PRO A 90 12.57 14.85 10.49
N LEU A 91 13.79 14.84 9.94
CA LEU A 91 14.80 15.86 10.25
C LEU A 91 14.29 17.28 9.93
N ALA A 92 13.62 17.45 8.78
CA ALA A 92 13.02 18.72 8.37
C ALA A 92 11.96 19.26 9.34
N HIS A 93 11.46 18.41 10.24
CA HIS A 93 10.44 18.74 11.24
C HIS A 93 10.97 18.71 12.68
N GLY A 94 12.30 18.69 12.84
CA GLY A 94 13.00 18.84 14.11
C GLY A 94 13.11 17.55 14.94
N TRP A 95 13.03 16.37 14.32
CA TRP A 95 13.37 15.10 14.97
C TRP A 95 14.85 14.78 14.76
N ALA A 96 15.46 14.09 15.72
CA ALA A 96 16.90 13.80 15.72
C ALA A 96 17.33 12.66 14.75
N ASP A 97 16.37 11.91 14.19
CA ASP A 97 16.64 10.79 13.30
C ASP A 97 15.64 10.77 12.13
N GLN A 98 15.96 10.00 11.08
CA GLN A 98 15.16 9.93 9.84
C GLN A 98 13.96 8.97 9.89
N ARG A 99 13.58 8.44 11.07
CA ARG A 99 12.50 7.47 11.20
C ARG A 99 11.13 8.12 11.39
N TRP A 100 10.20 7.86 10.49
CA TRP A 100 8.78 8.10 10.77
C TRP A 100 8.22 7.01 11.69
N THR A 101 7.68 7.43 12.84
CA THR A 101 6.83 6.58 13.69
C THR A 101 5.40 7.10 13.63
N LEU A 102 4.41 6.24 13.89
CA LEU A 102 3.00 6.68 13.92
C LEU A 102 2.76 7.82 14.92
N ALA A 103 3.48 7.84 16.04
CA ALA A 103 3.42 8.94 17.02
C ALA A 103 3.97 10.26 16.45
N ARG A 104 5.06 10.20 15.67
CA ARG A 104 5.62 11.39 15.00
C ARG A 104 4.71 11.90 13.89
N VAL A 105 4.15 11.01 13.08
CA VAL A 105 3.15 11.36 12.05
C VAL A 105 1.91 11.99 12.71
N LYS A 106 1.39 11.41 13.79
CA LYS A 106 0.30 12.00 14.58
C LYS A 106 0.66 13.42 15.04
N LYS A 107 1.87 13.63 15.58
CA LYS A 107 2.33 14.95 16.05
C LYS A 107 2.47 15.94 14.89
N LEU A 108 2.95 15.50 13.73
CA LEU A 108 3.02 16.30 12.51
C LEU A 108 1.64 16.75 12.05
N ILE A 109 0.65 15.85 11.99
CA ILE A 109 -0.74 16.16 11.62
C ILE A 109 -1.31 17.22 12.56
N GLY A 110 -1.08 17.08 13.88
CA GLY A 110 -1.52 18.06 14.86
C GLY A 110 -0.86 19.44 14.68
N ARG A 111 0.42 19.49 14.31
CA ARG A 111 1.14 20.74 14.02
C ARG A 111 0.64 21.42 12.75
N LEU A 112 0.47 20.67 11.65
CA LEU A 112 0.10 21.21 10.34
C LEU A 112 -1.36 21.62 10.23
N PHE A 113 -2.27 20.85 10.84
CA PHE A 113 -3.71 20.98 10.58
C PHE A 113 -4.55 21.21 11.85
N ARG A 114 -3.94 21.24 13.03
CA ARG A 114 -4.64 21.34 14.33
C ARG A 114 -5.69 20.24 14.55
N ILE A 115 -5.49 19.09 13.90
CA ILE A 115 -6.36 17.91 14.00
C ILE A 115 -5.64 16.81 14.77
N SER A 116 -6.28 16.29 15.82
CA SER A 116 -5.71 15.24 16.67
C SER A 116 -6.19 13.86 16.26
N TYR A 117 -5.27 12.98 15.85
CA TYR A 117 -5.56 11.56 15.60
C TYR A 117 -5.18 10.65 16.77
N THR A 118 -5.83 9.49 16.87
CA THR A 118 -5.27 8.36 17.65
C THR A 118 -4.12 7.71 16.87
N VAL A 119 -3.25 6.95 17.53
CA VAL A 119 -2.16 6.23 16.84
C VAL A 119 -2.73 5.26 15.81
N GLU A 120 -3.76 4.51 16.20
CA GLU A 120 -4.46 3.60 15.30
C GLU A 120 -5.14 4.33 14.15
N GLY A 121 -5.78 5.47 14.42
CA GLY A 121 -6.39 6.31 13.39
C GLY A 121 -5.37 6.87 12.40
N THR A 122 -4.15 7.17 12.88
CA THR A 122 -3.03 7.60 12.03
C THR A 122 -2.60 6.47 11.10
N TRP A 123 -2.48 5.24 11.62
CA TRP A 123 -2.19 4.08 10.78
C TRP A 123 -3.29 3.81 9.74
N ARG A 124 -4.58 3.86 10.15
CA ARG A 124 -5.71 3.68 9.21
C ARG A 124 -5.75 4.77 8.14
N LEU A 125 -5.41 6.01 8.48
CA LEU A 125 -5.27 7.12 7.53
C LEU A 125 -4.18 6.79 6.51
N LEU A 126 -2.96 6.49 6.96
CA LEU A 126 -1.83 6.18 6.09
C LEU A 126 -2.16 5.01 5.15
N LYS A 127 -2.69 3.90 5.69
CA LYS A 127 -3.06 2.73 4.90
C LYS A 127 -4.12 3.04 3.84
N ARG A 128 -5.12 3.88 4.16
CA ARG A 128 -6.17 4.29 3.22
C ARG A 128 -5.61 5.05 2.02
N HIS A 129 -4.55 5.82 2.23
CA HIS A 129 -3.89 6.62 1.19
C HIS A 129 -2.69 5.90 0.57
N GLY A 130 -2.57 4.58 0.76
CA GLY A 130 -1.51 3.79 0.12
C GLY A 130 -0.12 4.00 0.71
N TRP A 131 -0.02 4.71 1.84
CA TRP A 131 1.24 4.94 2.52
C TRP A 131 1.67 3.65 3.23
N SER A 132 2.66 2.99 2.66
CA SER A 132 3.39 1.89 3.30
C SER A 132 4.55 2.43 4.13
N TRP A 133 4.96 1.66 5.14
CA TRP A 133 6.20 1.96 5.85
C TRP A 133 7.37 1.88 4.87
N GLN A 134 7.89 3.04 4.48
CA GLN A 134 9.13 3.13 3.72
C GLN A 134 10.26 2.92 4.72
N GLN A 135 10.90 1.75 4.67
CA GLN A 135 12.12 1.52 5.44
C GLN A 135 13.12 2.60 5.03
N PRO A 136 13.59 3.46 5.95
CA PRO A 136 14.66 4.36 5.61
C PRO A 136 15.83 3.51 5.13
N ALA A 137 16.34 3.81 3.93
CA ALA A 137 17.61 3.24 3.50
C ALA A 137 18.61 3.49 4.65
N ARG A 138 19.31 2.45 5.13
CA ARG A 138 20.31 2.61 6.18
C ARG A 138 21.38 3.58 5.64
N ARG A 139 21.30 4.84 6.02
CA ARG A 139 22.24 5.90 5.66
C ARG A 139 22.91 6.38 6.95
N ALA A 140 24.21 6.61 6.90
CA ALA A 140 24.94 7.22 8.00
C ALA A 140 24.38 8.62 8.28
N ILE A 141 24.32 9.01 9.55
CA ILE A 141 23.79 10.32 10.00
C ILE A 141 24.66 11.47 9.48
N GLU A 142 25.98 11.24 9.36
CA GLU A 142 26.99 12.19 8.89
C GLU A 142 27.04 12.32 7.36
N ARG A 143 26.14 11.66 6.64
CA ARG A 143 26.19 11.64 5.18
C ARG A 143 25.87 13.03 4.63
N ASP A 144 26.86 13.63 4.00
CA ASP A 144 26.75 14.82 3.16
C ASP A 144 26.53 14.37 1.70
N ASP A 145 25.33 14.63 1.15
CA ASP A 145 24.98 14.22 -0.21
C ASP A 145 25.77 15.00 -1.28
N ASP A 146 26.18 16.25 -1.00
CA ASP A 146 27.02 17.04 -1.90
C ASP A 146 28.45 16.50 -1.90
N ALA A 147 28.99 16.14 -0.73
CA ALA A 147 30.29 15.48 -0.62
C ALA A 147 30.28 14.09 -1.30
N VAL A 148 29.17 13.35 -1.21
CA VAL A 148 29.02 12.06 -1.90
C VAL A 148 28.99 12.23 -3.43
N GLU A 149 28.26 13.22 -3.95
CA GLU A 149 28.23 13.49 -5.39
C GLU A 149 29.58 13.98 -5.91
N LEU A 150 30.27 14.85 -5.16
CA LEU A 150 31.63 15.28 -5.47
C LEU A 150 32.59 14.10 -5.48
N TRP A 151 32.54 13.25 -4.45
CA TRP A 151 33.41 12.07 -4.36
C TRP A 151 33.19 11.09 -5.50
N LYS A 152 31.93 10.84 -5.91
CA LYS A 152 31.61 10.00 -7.08
C LYS A 152 32.17 10.57 -8.39
N LYS A 153 32.13 11.89 -8.56
CA LYS A 153 32.60 12.57 -9.77
C LYS A 153 34.13 12.62 -9.82
N GLU A 154 34.78 12.92 -8.71
CA GLU A 154 36.20 13.28 -8.71
C GLU A 154 37.13 12.19 -8.17
N VAL A 155 36.69 11.47 -7.14
CA VAL A 155 37.55 10.53 -6.40
C VAL A 155 37.34 9.10 -6.89
N TRP A 156 36.09 8.71 -7.12
CA TRP A 156 35.75 7.35 -7.57
C TRP A 156 36.45 6.93 -8.87
N PRO A 157 36.57 7.77 -9.93
CA PRO A 157 37.30 7.37 -11.13
C PRO A 157 38.78 7.09 -10.89
N ARG A 158 39.38 7.70 -9.86
CA ARG A 158 40.82 7.57 -9.53
C ARG A 158 41.10 6.34 -8.65
N VAL A 159 40.17 6.00 -7.76
CA VAL A 159 40.31 4.88 -6.81
C VAL A 159 39.85 3.56 -7.44
N ARG A 160 38.95 3.60 -8.43
CA ARG A 160 38.43 2.40 -9.07
C ARG A 160 39.49 1.74 -9.94
N ALA A 161 39.94 0.56 -9.53
CA ALA A 161 40.87 -0.25 -10.31
C ALA A 161 40.37 -0.47 -11.76
N PRO A 162 41.27 -0.47 -12.76
CA PRO A 162 40.90 -0.79 -14.14
C PRO A 162 40.18 -2.13 -14.17
N ARG A 163 39.00 -2.18 -14.81
CA ARG A 163 38.35 -3.46 -15.07
C ARG A 163 39.28 -4.26 -15.98
N ARG A 164 39.77 -5.40 -15.51
CA ARG A 164 40.42 -6.39 -16.38
C ARG A 164 39.51 -6.62 -17.60
N PRO A 165 40.02 -6.57 -18.83
CA PRO A 165 39.25 -6.99 -19.99
C PRO A 165 38.71 -8.39 -19.72
N ALA A 166 37.44 -8.63 -20.04
CA ALA A 166 36.87 -9.95 -19.95
C ALA A 166 37.56 -10.84 -21.00
N THR A 167 38.66 -11.49 -20.63
CA THR A 167 39.18 -12.61 -21.40
C THR A 167 38.16 -13.73 -21.34
N ALA A 168 37.74 -14.24 -22.50
CA ALA A 168 36.86 -15.39 -22.58
C ALA A 168 37.44 -16.54 -21.75
N GLY A 169 36.77 -16.92 -20.67
CA GLY A 169 37.15 -18.08 -19.89
C GLY A 169 36.96 -19.34 -20.73
N SER A 170 38.04 -20.07 -20.99
CA SER A 170 37.96 -21.37 -21.66
C SER A 170 37.27 -22.37 -20.74
N SER A 171 36.04 -22.76 -21.07
CA SER A 171 35.34 -23.87 -20.43
C SER A 171 35.62 -25.13 -21.25
N SER A 172 36.57 -25.94 -20.78
CA SER A 172 36.77 -27.28 -21.33
C SER A 172 35.64 -28.18 -20.84
N LYS A 173 34.85 -28.74 -21.78
CA LYS A 173 33.88 -29.81 -21.49
C LYS A 173 34.64 -31.05 -21.04
N THR A 174 34.63 -31.35 -19.75
CA THR A 174 35.03 -32.67 -19.24
C THR A 174 34.06 -33.70 -19.82
N ARG A 175 34.57 -34.61 -20.66
CA ARG A 175 33.84 -35.76 -21.20
C ARG A 175 33.51 -36.75 -20.07
N PRO A 176 32.32 -37.39 -20.05
CA PRO A 176 32.07 -38.52 -19.17
C PRO A 176 32.85 -39.72 -19.69
N ALA A 177 33.74 -40.29 -18.87
CA ALA A 177 34.31 -41.60 -19.13
C ALA A 177 33.31 -42.66 -18.67
N SER A 178 32.81 -43.42 -19.64
CA SER A 178 32.06 -44.65 -19.44
C SER A 178 32.97 -45.78 -18.93
N ARG A 179 32.56 -46.46 -17.85
CA ARG A 179 32.66 -47.91 -17.73
C ARG A 179 31.62 -48.42 -16.74
#